data_AF-L5LTZ2-F1
#
_entry.id   AF-L5LTZ2-F1
#
_cell.length_a   1.000
_cell.length_b   1.000
_cell.length_c   1.000
_cell.angle_alpha   90.00
_cell.angle_beta   90.00
_cell.angle_gamma   90.00
#
_symmetry.space_group_name_H-M   'P 1'
#
loop_
_entity.id
_entity.type
_entity.pdbx_description
1 polymer ?
#
loop_
_entity_poly.entity_id
_entity_poly.type
_entity_poly.pdbx_seq_one_letter_code
_entity_poly.pdbx_strand_id
1 'polypeptide(L)'
;MIRQHWIAVNVQLRKAKKDEQVLKKRNITNLCSHSASGEETKGVKLTLEEIISGVNASDPIVCFQATQAARKMLSREKNPPLKRVVEAGLIPKLVEFLTSSLHPCLQFEAAWALTNIASGTSDQT
;
A
#
# COMPACT_ATOMS: atom_id res chain seq x y z
N MET A 1 33.52 -19.60 14.39
CA MET A 1 32.91 -18.51 15.20
C MET A 1 32.81 -17.17 14.45
N ILE A 2 33.87 -16.70 13.77
CA ILE A 2 33.89 -15.39 13.09
C ILE A 2 32.82 -15.24 12.00
N ARG A 3 32.61 -16.25 11.15
CA ARG A 3 31.66 -16.17 10.02
C ARG A 3 30.20 -15.94 10.44
N GLN A 4 29.78 -16.52 11.58
CA GLN A 4 28.43 -16.37 12.11
C GLN A 4 28.21 -14.96 12.69
N HIS A 5 29.25 -14.40 13.30
CA HIS A 5 29.23 -13.05 13.84
C HIS A 5 29.05 -12.00 12.73
N TRP A 6 29.77 -12.14 11.61
CA TRP A 6 29.66 -11.23 10.46
C TRP A 6 28.30 -11.25 9.79
N ILE A 7 27.64 -12.42 9.72
CA ILE A 7 26.28 -12.53 9.18
C ILE A 7 25.29 -11.81 10.12
N ALA A 8 25.41 -12.02 11.43
CA ALA A 8 24.55 -11.36 12.41
C ALA A 8 24.69 -9.83 12.40
N VAL A 9 25.92 -9.32 12.33
CA VAL A 9 26.20 -7.87 12.25
C VAL A 9 25.64 -7.26 10.97
N ASN A 10 25.81 -7.92 9.82
CA ASN A 10 25.24 -7.45 8.56
C ASN A 10 23.70 -7.47 8.54
N VAL A 11 23.07 -8.44 9.20
CA VAL A 11 21.61 -8.51 9.35
C VAL A 11 21.10 -7.38 10.24
N GLN A 12 21.79 -7.10 11.35
CA GLN A 12 21.45 -5.98 12.23
C GLN A 12 21.60 -4.63 11.53
N LEU A 13 22.63 -4.45 10.71
CA LEU A 13 22.84 -3.22 9.96
C LEU A 13 21.74 -2.96 8.91
N ARG A 14 21.28 -4.01 8.22
CA ARG A 14 20.13 -3.92 7.31
C ARG A 14 18.83 -3.64 8.04
N LYS A 15 18.65 -4.22 9.25
CA LYS A 15 17.49 -3.97 10.10
C LYS A 15 17.46 -2.54 10.63
N ALA A 16 18.59 -2.03 11.12
CA ALA A 16 18.73 -0.65 11.57
C ALA A 16 18.50 0.38 10.45
N LYS A 17 19.05 0.16 9.25
CA LYS A 17 18.77 1.01 8.07
C LYS A 17 17.30 0.98 7.67
N LYS A 18 16.63 -0.18 7.79
CA LYS A 18 15.20 -0.32 7.54
C LYS A 18 14.39 0.45 8.58
N ASP A 19 14.73 0.35 9.86
CA ASP A 19 14.05 1.02 10.97
C ASP A 19 14.24 2.56 10.91
N GLU A 20 15.43 3.03 10.52
CA GLU A 20 15.70 4.46 10.29
C GLU A 20 14.89 5.02 9.11
N GLN A 21 14.76 4.27 8.01
CA GLN A 21 13.87 4.64 6.91
C GLN A 21 12.39 4.61 7.32
N VAL A 22 11.99 3.69 8.19
CA VAL A 22 10.62 3.62 8.72
C VAL A 22 10.31 4.83 9.59
N LEU A 23 11.27 5.33 10.39
CA LEU A 23 11.08 6.59 11.13
C LEU A 23 10.87 7.80 10.20
N LYS A 24 11.66 7.91 9.13
CA LYS A 24 11.54 9.02 8.16
C LYS A 24 10.20 8.99 7.39
N LYS A 25 9.64 7.79 7.17
CA LYS A 25 8.34 7.58 6.49
C LYS A 25 7.13 8.02 7.31
N ARG A 26 7.24 8.21 8.64
CA ARG A 26 6.11 8.65 9.48
C ARG A 26 5.67 10.10 9.22
N ASN A 27 6.51 10.93 8.61
CA ASN A 27 6.22 12.34 8.40
C ASN A 27 5.38 12.63 7.14
N ILE A 28 5.32 11.69 6.19
CA ILE A 28 4.59 11.86 4.92
C ILE A 28 3.10 11.50 5.07
N THR A 29 2.78 10.59 5.99
CA THR A 29 1.40 10.11 6.24
C THR A 29 0.46 11.20 6.76
N ASN A 30 0.98 12.30 7.31
CA ASN A 30 0.17 13.28 8.03
C ASN A 30 -0.60 14.28 7.14
N LEU A 31 -0.42 14.23 5.81
CA LEU A 31 -1.01 15.22 4.90
C LEU A 31 -2.49 14.96 4.57
N CYS A 32 -2.99 13.74 4.80
CA CYS A 32 -4.36 13.34 4.41
C CYS A 32 -5.20 12.75 5.54
N SER A 33 -4.88 13.12 6.78
CA SER A 33 -5.57 12.70 8.00
C SER A 33 -6.96 13.36 8.19
N HIS A 34 -7.42 14.21 7.27
CA HIS A 34 -8.72 14.88 7.38
C HIS A 34 -9.84 14.03 6.77
N SER A 35 -10.17 12.92 7.42
CA SER A 35 -11.55 12.51 7.78
C SER A 35 -11.54 11.13 8.41
N ALA A 36 -12.15 11.07 9.60
CA ALA A 36 -12.28 9.93 10.51
C ALA A 36 -11.00 9.60 11.30
N SER A 37 -10.95 10.21 12.49
CA SER A 37 -10.49 9.65 13.76
C SER A 37 -9.34 8.64 13.73
N GLY A 38 -8.30 8.94 14.49
CA GLY A 38 -7.27 7.99 14.91
C GLY A 38 -7.83 6.89 15.81
N GLU A 39 -8.70 6.06 15.25
CA GLU A 39 -8.93 4.72 15.71
C GLU A 39 -8.16 3.79 14.80
N GLU A 40 -7.29 3.01 15.43
CA GLU A 40 -6.91 1.72 14.89
C GLU A 40 -8.20 0.90 14.72
N THR A 41 -8.93 1.11 13.63
CA THR A 41 -10.08 0.29 13.29
C THR A 41 -9.53 -1.13 13.17
N LYS A 42 -9.85 -1.98 14.16
CA LYS A 42 -9.64 -3.42 14.13
C LYS A 42 -9.99 -3.88 12.72
N GLY A 43 -8.95 -4.14 11.93
CA GLY A 43 -9.04 -4.06 10.48
C GLY A 43 -10.04 -5.07 9.95
N VAL A 44 -11.18 -4.58 9.48
CA VAL A 44 -11.99 -5.33 8.52
C VAL A 44 -11.07 -5.56 7.33
N LYS A 45 -10.56 -6.78 7.21
CA LYS A 45 -9.81 -7.20 6.03
C LYS A 45 -10.85 -7.33 4.92
N LEU A 46 -10.94 -6.29 4.10
CA LEU A 46 -11.72 -6.37 2.87
C LEU A 46 -11.13 -7.47 1.99
N THR A 47 -11.99 -8.28 1.40
CA THR A 47 -11.61 -9.25 0.37
C THR A 47 -11.20 -8.51 -0.91
N LEU A 48 -10.54 -9.22 -1.83
CA LEU A 48 -10.15 -8.63 -3.11
C LEU A 48 -11.39 -8.16 -3.89
N GLU A 49 -12.47 -8.93 -3.84
CA GLU A 49 -13.73 -8.65 -4.51
C GLU A 49 -14.39 -7.38 -3.97
N GLU A 50 -14.38 -7.19 -2.66
CA GLU A 50 -14.88 -5.97 -2.01
C GLU A 50 -14.04 -4.74 -2.37
N ILE A 51 -12.71 -4.90 -2.45
CA ILE A 51 -11.80 -3.84 -2.89
C ILE A 51 -12.10 -3.43 -4.34
N ILE A 52 -12.26 -4.40 -5.24
CA ILE A 52 -12.57 -4.13 -6.65
C ILE A 52 -13.93 -3.43 -6.78
N SER A 53 -14.93 -3.90 -6.04
CA SER A 53 -16.25 -3.26 -6.02
C SER A 53 -16.17 -1.82 -5.52
N GLY A 54 -15.46 -1.59 -4.42
CA GLY A 54 -15.33 -0.26 -3.81
C GLY A 54 -14.52 0.73 -4.66
N VAL A 55 -13.49 0.28 -5.37
CA VAL A 55 -12.71 1.14 -6.30
C VAL A 55 -13.52 1.54 -7.54
N ASN A 56 -14.54 0.77 -7.89
CA ASN A 56 -15.47 1.09 -8.98
C ASN A 56 -16.73 1.83 -8.51
N ALA A 57 -16.85 2.16 -7.23
CA ALA A 57 -17.99 2.90 -6.71
C ALA A 57 -18.01 4.36 -7.21
N SER A 58 -19.20 4.97 -7.19
CA SER A 58 -19.35 6.39 -7.55
C SER A 58 -18.97 7.33 -6.40
N ASP A 59 -18.96 6.84 -5.16
CA ASP A 59 -18.65 7.63 -3.97
C ASP A 59 -17.12 7.73 -3.74
N PRO A 60 -16.53 8.94 -3.77
CA PRO A 60 -15.11 9.15 -3.49
C PRO A 60 -14.64 8.60 -2.15
N ILE A 61 -15.50 8.55 -1.13
CA ILE A 61 -15.16 8.03 0.20
C ILE A 61 -14.96 6.51 0.14
N VAL A 62 -15.87 5.81 -0.55
CA VAL A 62 -15.78 4.36 -0.76
C VAL A 62 -14.55 4.02 -1.61
N CYS A 63 -14.31 4.79 -2.68
CA CYS A 63 -13.10 4.66 -3.50
C CYS A 63 -11.82 4.83 -2.68
N PHE A 64 -11.78 5.82 -1.78
CA PHE A 64 -10.64 6.04 -0.89
C PHE A 64 -10.41 4.88 0.07
N GLN A 65 -11.46 4.40 0.76
CA GLN A 65 -11.36 3.27 1.68
C GLN A 65 -10.90 2.00 0.97
N ALA A 66 -11.45 1.71 -0.22
CA ALA A 66 -11.08 0.55 -1.02
C ALA A 66 -9.64 0.66 -1.56
N THR A 67 -9.22 1.84 -2.01
CA THR A 67 -7.84 2.09 -2.48
C THR A 67 -6.83 1.92 -1.34
N GLN A 68 -7.16 2.45 -0.16
CA GLN A 68 -6.33 2.26 1.04
C GLN A 68 -6.24 0.79 1.44
N ALA A 69 -7.34 0.04 1.36
CA ALA A 69 -7.36 -1.40 1.61
C ALA A 69 -6.51 -2.17 0.59
N ALA A 70 -6.60 -1.82 -0.71
CA ALA A 70 -5.74 -2.37 -1.76
C ALA A 70 -4.25 -2.18 -1.43
N ARG A 71 -3.86 -0.95 -1.08
CA ARG A 71 -2.48 -0.65 -0.68
C ARG A 71 -2.04 -1.48 0.54
N LYS A 72 -2.88 -1.58 1.56
CA LYS A 72 -2.59 -2.37 2.78
C LYS A 72 -2.42 -3.86 2.47
N MET A 73 -3.27 -4.43 1.61
CA MET A 73 -3.17 -5.82 1.15
C MET A 73 -1.84 -6.06 0.43
N LEU A 74 -1.50 -5.20 -0.53
CA LEU A 74 -0.24 -5.27 -1.29
C LEU A 74 1.03 -5.12 -0.42
N SER A 75 0.93 -4.44 0.73
CA SER A 75 2.06 -4.23 1.64
C SER A 75 2.25 -5.35 2.69
N ARG A 76 1.18 -6.04 3.06
CA ARG A 76 1.15 -6.97 4.21
C ARG A 76 1.42 -8.41 3.81
N GLU A 77 0.97 -8.81 2.64
CA GLU A 77 1.06 -10.20 2.20
C GLU A 77 2.45 -10.50 1.63
N LYS A 78 3.06 -11.63 2.04
CA LYS A 78 4.35 -12.07 1.49
C LYS A 78 4.25 -12.38 -0.01
N ASN A 79 3.07 -12.85 -0.45
CA ASN A 79 2.72 -13.13 -1.83
C ASN A 79 1.31 -12.56 -2.08
N PRO A 80 1.16 -11.23 -2.29
CA PRO A 80 -0.14 -10.67 -2.59
C PRO A 80 -0.66 -11.27 -3.91
N PRO A 81 -1.98 -11.36 -4.12
CA PRO A 81 -2.58 -11.92 -5.33
C PRO A 81 -2.42 -10.95 -6.53
N LEU A 82 -1.18 -10.62 -6.91
CA LEU A 82 -0.85 -9.58 -7.88
C LEU A 82 -1.48 -9.86 -9.24
N LYS A 83 -1.43 -11.11 -9.72
CA LYS A 83 -2.09 -11.52 -10.97
C LYS A 83 -3.58 -11.20 -10.97
N ARG A 84 -4.29 -11.53 -9.87
CA ARG A 84 -5.73 -11.24 -9.75
C ARG A 84 -6.01 -9.74 -9.72
N VAL A 85 -5.15 -8.97 -9.05
CA VAL A 85 -5.24 -7.49 -9.01
C VAL A 85 -5.08 -6.89 -10.41
N VAL A 86 -4.16 -7.43 -11.22
CA VAL A 86 -3.93 -7.02 -12.61
C VAL A 86 -5.12 -7.42 -13.49
N GLU A 87 -5.54 -8.68 -13.43
CA GLU A 87 -6.67 -9.23 -14.20
C GLU A 87 -7.99 -8.50 -13.88
N ALA A 88 -8.17 -8.06 -12.63
CA ALA A 88 -9.35 -7.32 -12.21
C ALA A 88 -9.38 -5.86 -12.71
N GLY A 89 -8.36 -5.40 -13.44
CA GLY A 89 -8.33 -4.04 -13.99
C GLY A 89 -8.10 -2.94 -12.94
N LEU A 90 -7.50 -3.28 -11.79
CA LEU A 90 -7.26 -2.30 -10.72
C LEU A 90 -6.27 -1.21 -11.16
N ILE A 91 -5.25 -1.57 -11.94
CA ILE A 91 -4.19 -0.64 -12.39
C ILE A 91 -4.76 0.53 -13.19
N PRO A 92 -5.55 0.32 -14.27
CA PRO A 92 -6.20 1.42 -14.99
C PRO A 92 -6.97 2.39 -14.08
N LYS A 93 -7.69 1.86 -13.08
CA LYS A 93 -8.49 2.68 -12.18
C LYS A 93 -7.64 3.49 -11.20
N LEU A 94 -6.56 2.91 -10.69
CA LEU A 94 -5.58 3.65 -9.87
C LEU A 94 -4.91 4.77 -10.68
N VAL A 95 -4.60 4.54 -11.96
CA VAL A 95 -4.07 5.57 -12.86
C VAL A 95 -5.08 6.68 -13.10
N GLU A 96 -6.36 6.36 -13.29
CA GLU A 96 -7.43 7.36 -13.38
C GLU A 96 -7.48 8.23 -12.12
N PHE A 97 -7.38 7.64 -10.94
CA PHE A 97 -7.36 8.38 -9.68
C PHE A 97 -6.20 9.37 -9.59
N LEU A 98 -5.03 9.09 -10.17
CA LEU A 98 -3.91 10.04 -10.22
C LEU A 98 -4.27 11.32 -10.98
N THR A 99 -5.18 11.25 -11.94
CA THR A 99 -5.61 12.42 -12.73
C THR A 99 -6.64 13.30 -11.98
N SER A 100 -7.26 12.77 -10.92
CA SER A 100 -8.34 13.46 -10.20
C SER A 100 -7.82 14.41 -9.12
N SER A 101 -7.59 15.68 -9.50
CA SER A 101 -7.12 16.74 -8.59
C SER A 101 -8.12 17.10 -7.48
N LEU A 102 -9.39 16.68 -7.62
CA LEU A 102 -10.45 16.92 -6.63
C LEU A 102 -10.26 16.10 -5.34
N HIS A 103 -9.49 15.02 -5.39
CA HIS A 103 -9.34 14.10 -4.27
C HIS A 103 -7.85 13.78 -4.00
N PRO A 104 -7.08 14.73 -3.42
CA PRO A 104 -5.64 14.56 -3.21
C PRO A 104 -5.30 13.35 -2.32
N CYS A 105 -6.17 12.99 -1.38
CA CYS A 105 -5.99 11.80 -0.55
C CYS A 105 -6.15 10.49 -1.32
N LEU A 106 -7.11 10.46 -2.25
CA LEU A 106 -7.29 9.32 -3.14
C LEU A 106 -6.11 9.20 -4.11
N GLN A 107 -5.64 10.31 -4.67
CA GLN A 107 -4.42 10.37 -5.49
C GLN A 107 -3.20 9.80 -4.76
N PHE A 108 -3.01 10.20 -3.50
CA PHE A 108 -1.89 9.73 -2.69
C PHE A 108 -1.93 8.22 -2.45
N GLU A 109 -3.09 7.68 -2.03
CA GLU A 109 -3.24 6.24 -1.82
C GLU A 109 -3.09 5.46 -3.14
N ALA A 110 -3.60 5.99 -4.26
CA ALA A 110 -3.45 5.37 -5.58
C ALA A 110 -1.99 5.31 -6.04
N ALA A 111 -1.24 6.41 -5.90
CA ALA A 111 0.19 6.46 -6.21
C ALA A 111 0.98 5.46 -5.37
N TRP A 112 0.62 5.34 -4.09
CA TRP A 112 1.28 4.43 -3.18
C TRP A 112 0.95 2.96 -3.51
N ALA A 113 -0.31 2.65 -3.82
CA ALA A 113 -0.71 1.32 -4.28
C ALA A 113 0.07 0.91 -5.54
N LEU A 114 0.20 1.82 -6.53
CA LEU A 114 0.97 1.60 -7.75
C LEU A 114 2.45 1.38 -7.47
N THR A 115 3.05 2.15 -6.56
CA THR A 115 4.44 1.95 -6.13
C THR A 115 4.65 0.57 -5.52
N ASN A 116 3.69 0.08 -4.74
CA ASN A 116 3.76 -1.26 -4.16
C ASN A 116 3.63 -2.35 -5.22
N ILE A 117 2.73 -2.19 -6.20
CA ILE A 117 2.59 -3.10 -7.35
C ILE A 117 3.90 -3.17 -8.12
N ALA A 118 4.48 -2.02 -8.46
CA ALA A 118 5.75 -1.93 -9.19
C ALA A 118 6.96 -2.46 -8.41
N SER A 119 6.88 -2.50 -7.06
CA SER A 119 7.92 -3.07 -6.21
C SER A 119 7.91 -4.61 -6.14
N GLY A 120 6.89 -5.26 -6.72
CA GLY A 120 6.86 -6.71 -6.90
C GLY A 120 8.01 -7.19 -7.77
N THR A 121 8.54 -8.39 -7.50
CA THR A 121 9.61 -9.00 -8.31
C THR A 121 9.13 -9.33 -9.72
N SER A 122 10.01 -9.13 -10.71
CA SER A 122 9.77 -9.33 -12.16
C SER A 122 9.14 -10.68 -12.54
N ASP A 123 9.25 -11.72 -11.71
CA ASP A 123 8.61 -13.03 -11.95
C ASP A 123 7.06 -13.01 -11.81
N GLN A 124 6.48 -11.88 -11.40
CA GLN A 124 5.03 -11.70 -11.18
C GLN A 124 4.39 -10.65 -12.11
N THR A 125 5.13 -10.11 -13.08
CA THR A 125 4.67 -9.14 -14.09
C THR A 125 4.94 -9.70 -15.47
#